data_AF-A0A7W0P246-F1
#
_entry.id   AF-A0A7W0P246-F1
#
_cell.length_a   1.000
_cell.length_b   1.000
_cell.length_c   1.000
_cell.angle_alpha   90.00
_cell.angle_beta   90.00
_cell.angle_gamma   90.00
#
_symmetry.space_group_name_H-M   'P 1'
#
loop_
_entity.id
_entity.type
_entity.pdbx_description
1 polymer ?
#
loop_
_entity_poly.entity_id
_entity_poly.type
_entity_poly.pdbx_seq_one_letter_code
_entity_poly.pdbx_strand_id
1 'polypeptide(L)'
;MAEQLEPGSATGRRRWIDPLVRAVARLPVTVRTKLLIAFVGTSLLLVAVGLLGQVVLGQSNDRVASVRALQERAVEYSRLKAAAESLRDVLAQNVGDDFNVIWPDAAPPGIRGTYSLAVDLSAVDAATGVASKTTPDQLGFTPPPGDQLVLQEIEGTAQRLGRLIKQRLIPLYAGPTIAIDDEATIEQMLPIRARAEDYAGDLATGATGLANGTREEIQDLIERNASSFASSRALFIGVAAGALVLALLLGFVLSWSLIGPIQKIGDRLAAIASGNFSGHVDVDNRDELGALGANVNRMNEELRRLYTELEAASRHKSEFLANMSHELRTPLNAIIGFSQVLREEMFGSVNPKQSEYLDDIISSGNHLLSLINDILDLSKVEAGQVELEVHPFSLREALERGVVMVRERATGDGVRVAFTADPEVDVVDGDERRIKQVIFNLLSNAVKFTPAGGEVDVSATR
;
A
#
# COMPACT_ATOMS: atom_id res chain seq x y z
N MET A 1 -20.90 27.69 -24.31
CA MET A 1 -19.45 27.55 -24.09
C MET A 1 -19.23 26.37 -23.17
N ALA A 2 -19.11 25.18 -23.77
CA ALA A 2 -18.78 23.95 -23.06
C ALA A 2 -17.30 23.68 -23.33
N GLU A 3 -16.50 23.74 -22.27
CA GLU A 3 -15.06 23.51 -22.31
C GLU A 3 -14.81 22.00 -22.43
N GLN A 4 -14.35 21.58 -23.61
CA GLN A 4 -13.83 20.25 -23.88
C GLN A 4 -12.55 20.06 -23.06
N LEU A 5 -12.62 19.31 -21.97
CA LEU A 5 -11.45 18.76 -21.30
C LEU A 5 -10.99 17.52 -22.08
N GLU A 6 -9.93 17.68 -22.87
CA GLU A 6 -9.20 16.55 -23.45
C GLU A 6 -8.62 15.65 -22.34
N PRO A 7 -8.70 14.31 -22.46
CA PRO A 7 -8.00 13.41 -21.56
C PRO A 7 -6.50 13.44 -21.89
N GLY A 8 -5.76 14.23 -21.11
CA GLY A 8 -4.30 14.30 -21.17
C GLY A 8 -3.63 12.93 -21.12
N SER A 9 -2.80 12.67 -22.13
CA SER A 9 -1.96 11.51 -22.33
C SER A 9 -1.06 11.19 -21.12
N ALA A 10 -1.48 10.24 -20.28
CA ALA A 10 -0.68 9.66 -19.19
C ALA A 10 0.37 8.62 -19.68
N THR A 11 0.85 8.75 -20.92
CA THR A 11 1.75 7.79 -21.59
C THR A 11 3.23 8.16 -21.49
N GLY A 12 3.57 9.39 -21.09
CA GLY A 12 4.96 9.89 -21.09
C GLY A 12 5.86 9.44 -19.92
N ARG A 13 5.30 8.98 -18.79
CA ARG A 13 6.08 8.76 -17.54
C ARG A 13 6.48 7.29 -17.25
N ARG A 14 6.24 6.36 -18.21
CA ARG A 14 6.25 4.89 -17.97
C ARG A 14 7.49 4.13 -18.48
N ARG A 15 8.43 4.79 -19.14
CA ARG A 15 9.45 4.13 -20.00
C ARG A 15 10.52 3.31 -19.24
N TRP A 16 10.77 3.60 -17.97
CA TRP A 16 11.86 2.95 -17.19
C TRP A 16 11.41 1.70 -16.40
N ILE A 17 10.12 1.53 -16.15
CA ILE A 17 9.58 0.42 -15.32
C ILE A 17 8.97 -0.70 -16.17
N ASP A 18 8.63 -0.40 -17.41
CA ASP A 18 8.14 -1.34 -18.42
C ASP A 18 8.99 -2.62 -18.57
N PRO A 19 10.35 -2.59 -18.62
CA PRO A 19 11.13 -3.83 -18.78
C PRO A 19 11.03 -4.76 -17.56
N LEU A 20 11.00 -4.22 -16.33
CA LEU A 20 10.89 -5.02 -15.11
C LEU A 20 9.49 -5.63 -14.97
N VAL A 21 8.45 -4.83 -15.21
CA VAL A 21 7.06 -5.32 -15.19
C VAL A 21 6.86 -6.40 -16.23
N ARG A 22 7.36 -6.19 -17.45
CA ARG A 22 7.27 -7.18 -18.52
C ARG A 22 8.06 -8.45 -18.22
N ALA A 23 9.23 -8.33 -17.61
CA ALA A 23 10.02 -9.47 -17.15
C ALA A 23 9.24 -10.30 -16.11
N VAL A 24 8.65 -9.64 -15.09
CA VAL A 24 7.84 -10.31 -14.06
C VAL A 24 6.57 -10.94 -14.65
N ALA A 25 5.91 -10.26 -15.58
CA ALA A 25 4.75 -10.81 -16.29
C ALA A 25 5.10 -12.09 -17.07
N ARG A 26 6.26 -12.10 -17.75
CA ARG A 26 6.73 -13.23 -18.56
C ARG A 26 7.32 -14.40 -17.77
N LEU A 27 7.50 -14.26 -16.46
CA LEU A 27 7.90 -15.40 -15.62
C LEU A 27 6.82 -16.50 -15.67
N PRO A 28 7.16 -17.74 -16.08
CA PRO A 28 6.21 -18.84 -16.25
C PRO A 28 5.91 -19.52 -14.91
N VAL A 29 5.44 -18.74 -13.94
CA VAL A 29 5.04 -19.21 -12.60
C VAL A 29 3.68 -18.65 -12.26
N THR A 30 2.93 -19.35 -11.43
CA THR A 30 1.58 -18.93 -11.03
C THR A 30 1.57 -17.57 -10.33
N VAL A 31 0.52 -16.78 -10.50
CA VAL A 31 0.29 -15.49 -9.83
C VAL A 31 0.45 -15.66 -8.32
N ARG A 32 -0.11 -16.74 -7.76
CA ARG A 32 0.05 -17.08 -6.33
C ARG A 32 1.53 -17.27 -5.95
N THR A 33 2.32 -17.93 -6.79
CA THR A 33 3.76 -18.12 -6.54
C THR A 33 4.52 -16.81 -6.62
N LYS A 34 4.20 -15.92 -7.58
CA LYS A 34 4.81 -14.58 -7.65
C LYS A 34 4.53 -13.77 -6.38
N LEU A 35 3.29 -13.77 -5.90
CA LEU A 35 2.88 -13.12 -4.66
C LEU A 35 3.61 -13.71 -3.44
N LEU A 36 3.74 -15.04 -3.38
CA LEU A 36 4.42 -15.71 -2.28
C LEU A 36 5.93 -15.43 -2.28
N ILE A 37 6.59 -15.49 -3.45
CA ILE A 37 8.00 -15.10 -3.59
C ILE A 37 8.19 -13.65 -3.14
N ALA A 38 7.29 -12.76 -3.55
CA ALA A 38 7.39 -11.36 -3.16
C ALA A 38 7.21 -11.16 -1.65
N PHE A 39 6.20 -11.80 -1.06
CA PHE A 39 5.93 -11.77 0.38
C PHE A 39 7.10 -12.33 1.20
N VAL A 40 7.63 -13.50 0.82
CA VAL A 40 8.79 -14.12 1.47
C VAL A 40 10.02 -13.22 1.32
N GLY A 41 10.25 -12.66 0.13
CA GLY A 41 11.33 -11.72 -0.13
C GLY A 41 11.27 -10.50 0.79
N THR A 42 10.11 -9.84 0.88
CA THR A 42 9.92 -8.68 1.78
C THR A 42 10.02 -9.06 3.25
N SER A 43 9.53 -10.24 3.64
CA SER A 43 9.58 -10.71 5.03
C SER A 43 11.02 -11.00 5.46
N LEU A 44 11.80 -11.68 4.62
CA LEU A 44 13.23 -11.92 4.86
C LEU A 44 14.01 -10.62 4.97
N LEU A 45 13.66 -9.63 4.15
CA LEU A 45 14.26 -8.30 4.19
C LEU A 45 14.00 -7.60 5.52
N LEU A 46 12.76 -7.63 6.02
CA LEU A 46 12.40 -7.10 7.34
C LEU A 46 13.11 -7.83 8.48
N VAL A 47 13.19 -9.15 8.43
CA VAL A 47 13.92 -9.96 9.42
C VAL A 47 15.40 -9.61 9.43
N ALA A 48 16.03 -9.47 8.26
CA ALA A 48 17.43 -9.08 8.15
C ALA A 48 17.70 -7.69 8.75
N VAL A 49 16.83 -6.71 8.48
CA VAL A 49 16.91 -5.38 9.11
C VAL A 49 16.74 -5.47 10.63
N GLY A 50 15.78 -6.27 11.11
CA GLY A 50 15.57 -6.49 12.54
C GLY A 50 16.77 -7.12 13.24
N LEU A 51 17.37 -8.16 12.65
CA LEU A 51 18.58 -8.80 13.16
C LEU A 51 19.78 -7.84 13.18
N LEU A 52 19.95 -7.04 12.12
CA LEU A 52 20.98 -6.02 12.07
C LEU A 52 20.79 -4.99 13.20
N GLY A 53 19.55 -4.59 13.46
CA GLY A 53 19.19 -3.70 14.57
C GLY A 53 19.55 -4.28 15.93
N GLN A 54 19.27 -5.58 16.15
CA GLN A 54 19.64 -6.29 17.38
C GLN A 54 21.16 -6.33 17.57
N VAL A 55 21.94 -6.59 16.52
CA VAL A 55 23.42 -6.59 16.59
C VAL A 55 23.95 -5.20 16.97
N VAL A 56 23.42 -4.14 16.37
CA VAL A 56 23.81 -2.75 16.67
C VAL A 56 23.46 -2.37 18.12
N LEU A 57 22.29 -2.80 18.61
CA LEU A 57 21.87 -2.58 20.01
C LEU A 57 22.72 -3.39 21.01
N GLY A 58 23.03 -4.64 20.69
CA GLY A 58 23.87 -5.51 21.52
C GLY A 58 25.26 -4.92 21.74
N GLN A 59 25.89 -4.44 20.66
CA GLN A 59 27.17 -3.72 20.76
C GLN A 59 27.11 -2.46 21.62
N SER A 60 25.95 -1.80 21.72
CA SER A 60 25.80 -0.64 22.60
C SER A 60 25.80 -1.03 24.08
N ASN A 61 25.27 -2.20 24.43
CA ASN A 61 25.13 -2.63 25.83
C ASN A 61 26.49 -2.98 26.46
N ASP A 62 27.34 -3.70 25.72
CA ASP A 62 28.70 -4.07 26.18
C ASP A 62 29.58 -2.84 26.44
N ARG A 63 29.36 -1.75 25.69
CA ARG A 63 30.10 -0.48 25.85
C ARG A 63 29.67 0.29 27.10
N VAL A 64 28.40 0.19 27.51
CA VAL A 64 27.93 0.81 28.75
C VAL A 64 28.61 0.16 29.96
N ALA A 65 28.82 -1.16 29.90
CA ALA A 65 29.53 -1.88 30.95
C ALA A 65 31.00 -1.44 31.08
N SER A 66 31.71 -1.25 29.95
CA SER A 66 33.11 -0.80 29.98
C SER A 66 33.26 0.65 30.45
N VAL A 67 32.37 1.55 30.03
CA VAL A 67 32.34 2.95 30.51
C VAL A 67 32.13 3.00 32.02
N ARG A 68 31.21 2.18 32.54
CA ARG A 68 30.94 2.12 33.98
C ARG A 68 32.17 1.67 34.78
N ALA A 69 32.87 0.63 34.33
CA ALA A 69 34.07 0.14 35.00
C ALA A 69 35.19 1.21 35.04
N LEU A 70 35.39 1.96 33.94
CA LEU A 70 36.36 3.06 33.90
C LEU A 70 35.95 4.24 34.80
N GLN A 71 34.66 4.54 34.90
CA GLN A 71 34.16 5.58 35.82
C GLN A 71 34.41 5.21 37.28
N GLU A 72 34.14 3.96 37.67
CA GLU A 72 34.43 3.45 39.02
C GLU A 72 35.94 3.56 39.32
N ARG A 73 36.80 3.16 38.37
CA ARG A 73 38.27 3.30 38.48
C ARG A 73 38.73 4.76 38.62
N ALA A 74 38.16 5.68 37.83
CA ALA A 74 38.52 7.09 37.87
C ALA A 74 38.21 7.76 39.21
N VAL A 75 37.09 7.38 39.84
CA VAL A 75 36.70 7.90 41.16
C VAL A 75 37.72 7.51 42.22
N GLU A 76 38.12 6.24 42.27
CA GLU A 76 39.06 5.78 43.29
C GLU A 76 40.48 6.29 43.06
N TYR A 77 40.96 6.38 41.82
CA TYR A 77 42.25 7.01 41.54
C TYR A 77 42.26 8.51 41.80
N SER A 78 41.13 9.20 41.58
CA SER A 78 41.00 10.60 41.98
C SER A 78 41.03 10.78 43.50
N ARG A 79 40.47 9.83 44.26
CA ARG A 79 40.55 9.83 45.73
C ARG A 79 41.97 9.53 46.23
N LEU A 80 42.67 8.60 45.60
CA LEU A 80 44.07 8.29 45.90
C LEU A 80 44.96 9.52 45.62
N LYS A 81 44.75 10.18 44.46
CA LYS A 81 45.42 11.43 44.11
C LYS A 81 45.20 12.51 45.16
N ALA A 82 43.95 12.78 45.53
CA ALA A 82 43.63 13.79 46.53
C ALA A 82 44.27 13.49 47.91
N ALA A 83 44.33 12.21 48.30
CA ALA A 83 45.00 11.80 49.54
C ALA A 83 46.52 12.02 49.49
N ALA A 84 47.16 11.71 48.35
CA ALA A 84 48.60 11.92 48.16
C ALA A 84 48.96 13.42 48.08
N GLU A 85 48.14 14.23 47.40
CA GLU A 85 48.30 15.69 47.35
C GLU A 85 48.10 16.31 48.75
N SER A 86 47.06 15.91 49.48
CA SER A 86 46.85 16.37 50.85
C SER A 86 47.99 16.00 51.79
N LEU A 87 48.60 14.81 51.64
CA LEU A 87 49.78 14.42 52.42
C LEU A 87 50.98 15.32 52.10
N ARG A 88 51.20 15.63 50.83
CA ARG A 88 52.24 16.56 50.39
C ARG A 88 52.00 17.96 50.96
N ASP A 89 50.76 18.45 50.92
CA ASP A 89 50.40 19.77 51.45
C ASP A 89 50.58 19.85 52.98
N VAL A 90 50.22 18.78 53.72
CA VAL A 90 50.45 18.69 55.17
C VAL A 90 51.94 18.76 55.49
N LEU A 91 52.80 18.11 54.70
CA LEU A 91 54.25 18.19 54.87
C LEU A 91 54.79 19.57 54.47
N ALA A 92 54.23 20.19 53.43
CA ALA A 92 54.59 21.54 52.97
C ALA A 92 54.16 22.66 53.94
N GLN A 93 53.09 22.47 54.74
CA GLN A 93 52.66 23.45 55.75
C GLN A 93 53.69 23.68 56.89
N ASN A 94 54.69 22.80 57.02
CA ASN A 94 55.83 23.02 57.92
C ASN A 94 56.91 23.94 57.32
N VAL A 95 56.70 24.44 56.10
CA VAL A 95 57.63 25.28 55.35
C VAL A 95 56.88 26.58 55.05
N GLY A 96 57.33 27.72 55.59
CA GLY A 96 56.96 29.00 54.97
C GLY A 96 57.44 29.01 53.51
N ASP A 97 57.18 30.03 52.70
CA ASP A 97 57.65 30.08 51.29
C ASP A 97 59.20 29.97 51.09
N ASP A 98 59.97 29.72 52.15
CA ASP A 98 61.41 29.51 52.21
C ASP A 98 61.76 28.14 52.84
N PHE A 99 62.44 27.28 52.06
CA PHE A 99 62.69 25.85 52.33
C PHE A 99 63.64 25.56 53.51
N ASN A 100 64.20 26.59 54.14
CA ASN A 100 65.02 26.49 55.35
C ASN A 100 64.30 26.98 56.62
N VAL A 101 63.02 27.37 56.53
CA VAL A 101 62.25 27.91 57.66
C VAL A 101 61.18 26.91 58.07
N ILE A 102 61.47 26.14 59.12
CA ILE A 102 60.63 25.07 59.70
C ILE A 102 59.32 25.61 60.34
N TRP A 103 59.07 26.91 60.28
CA TRP A 103 58.06 27.57 61.10
C TRP A 103 57.20 28.53 60.27
N PRO A 104 55.86 28.46 60.36
CA PRO A 104 55.05 29.59 59.95
C PRO A 104 55.48 30.79 60.81
N ASP A 105 55.80 31.92 60.20
CA ASP A 105 56.21 33.17 60.88
C ASP A 105 55.20 33.64 61.96
N ALA A 106 54.01 33.02 62.00
CA ALA A 106 52.91 33.28 62.93
C ALA A 106 52.92 32.48 64.25
N ALA A 107 53.79 31.47 64.45
CA ALA A 107 53.77 30.65 65.67
C ALA A 107 54.63 31.26 66.82
N PRO A 108 54.04 31.55 68.01
CA PRO A 108 54.78 32.06 69.15
C PRO A 108 55.94 31.15 69.58
N PRO A 109 57.09 31.71 70.01
CA PRO A 109 58.19 30.94 70.59
C PRO A 109 57.68 30.06 71.77
N GLY A 110 58.01 28.77 71.75
CA GLY A 110 57.63 27.81 72.80
C GLY A 110 56.50 26.81 72.46
N ILE A 111 55.70 27.03 71.41
CA ILE A 111 54.64 26.07 70.97
C ILE A 111 54.99 25.40 69.61
N ARG A 112 56.03 25.90 68.95
CA ARG A 112 56.59 25.44 67.68
C ARG A 112 56.69 23.91 67.59
N GLY A 113 57.42 23.24 68.51
CA GLY A 113 57.58 21.79 68.42
C GLY A 113 56.29 20.97 68.60
N THR A 114 55.29 21.50 69.30
CA THR A 114 53.99 20.83 69.47
C THR A 114 53.21 20.84 68.16
N TYR A 115 53.31 21.94 67.42
CA TYR A 115 52.69 22.07 66.09
C TYR A 115 53.35 21.12 65.08
N SER A 116 54.69 21.11 64.99
CA SER A 116 55.40 20.21 64.06
C SER A 116 55.19 18.73 64.38
N LEU A 117 55.15 18.36 65.66
CA LEU A 117 54.84 16.99 66.06
C LEU A 117 53.42 16.59 65.63
N ALA A 118 52.44 17.48 65.78
CA ALA A 118 51.07 17.23 65.34
C ALA A 118 50.98 17.06 63.82
N VAL A 119 51.70 17.89 63.05
CA VAL A 119 51.77 17.79 61.58
C VAL A 119 52.44 16.48 61.16
N ASP A 120 53.56 16.08 61.78
CA ASP A 120 54.27 14.85 61.44
C ASP A 120 53.46 13.59 61.81
N LEU A 121 52.72 13.62 62.93
CA LEU A 121 51.76 12.57 63.27
C LEU A 121 50.62 12.50 62.25
N SER A 122 50.07 13.64 61.84
CA SER A 122 49.07 13.72 60.78
C SER A 122 49.60 13.20 59.44
N ALA A 123 50.89 13.43 59.14
CA ALA A 123 51.54 12.91 57.93
C ALA A 123 51.73 11.38 57.99
N VAL A 124 52.01 10.80 59.15
CA VAL A 124 52.05 9.32 59.33
C VAL A 124 50.67 8.71 59.11
N ASP A 125 49.62 9.32 59.65
CA ASP A 125 48.24 8.85 59.46
C ASP A 125 47.80 8.99 58.00
N ALA A 126 48.10 10.12 57.37
CA ALA A 126 47.83 10.35 55.95
C ALA A 126 48.61 9.39 55.04
N ALA A 127 49.89 9.11 55.32
CA ALA A 127 50.68 8.11 54.58
C ALA A 127 50.09 6.69 54.73
N THR A 128 49.60 6.34 55.91
CA THR A 128 48.91 5.06 56.15
C THR A 128 47.58 5.01 55.39
N GLY A 129 46.86 6.12 55.32
CA GLY A 129 45.64 6.27 54.53
C GLY A 129 45.85 6.18 53.01
N VAL A 130 47.00 6.67 52.50
CA VAL A 130 47.39 6.50 51.10
C VAL A 130 47.71 5.03 50.80
N ALA A 131 48.48 4.36 51.66
CA ALA A 131 48.82 2.94 51.49
C ALA A 131 47.59 2.01 51.56
N SER A 132 46.58 2.31 52.37
CA SER A 132 45.38 1.46 52.41
C SER A 132 44.55 1.59 51.13
N LYS A 133 44.50 2.78 50.53
CA LYS A 133 43.77 3.08 49.29
C LYS A 133 44.34 2.43 48.02
N THR A 134 45.52 1.80 48.07
CA THR A 134 46.10 1.07 46.94
C THR A 134 45.68 -0.41 46.90
N THR A 135 45.04 -0.90 47.96
CA THR A 135 44.65 -2.32 48.06
C THR A 135 43.38 -2.63 47.27
N PRO A 136 43.27 -3.83 46.65
CA PRO A 136 42.08 -4.22 45.88
C PRO A 136 40.76 -4.13 46.67
N ASP A 137 40.80 -4.44 47.97
CA ASP A 137 39.61 -4.39 48.85
C ASP A 137 39.10 -2.96 49.06
N GLN A 138 40.00 -1.97 49.09
CA GLN A 138 39.64 -0.55 49.23
C GLN A 138 39.27 0.08 47.88
N LEU A 139 39.88 -0.38 46.79
CA LEU A 139 39.56 0.07 45.43
C LEU A 139 38.21 -0.49 44.95
N GLY A 140 37.79 -1.67 45.43
CA GLY A 140 36.53 -2.29 45.03
C GLY A 140 36.52 -2.87 43.61
N PHE A 141 37.67 -2.87 42.93
CA PHE A 141 37.88 -3.49 41.62
C PHE A 141 39.29 -4.07 41.52
N THR A 142 39.52 -4.96 40.55
CA THR A 142 40.84 -5.50 40.24
C THR A 142 41.56 -4.56 39.28
N PRO A 143 42.67 -3.91 39.68
CA PRO A 143 43.40 -3.00 38.79
C PRO A 143 44.00 -3.75 37.60
N PRO A 144 44.10 -3.12 36.42
CA PRO A 144 44.78 -3.74 35.27
C PRO A 144 46.29 -3.90 35.55
N PRO A 145 46.98 -4.81 34.84
CA PRO A 145 48.38 -5.15 35.12
C PRO A 145 49.34 -3.95 35.13
N GLY A 146 49.09 -2.94 34.29
CA GLY A 146 49.88 -1.70 34.25
C GLY A 146 49.73 -0.86 35.53
N ASP A 147 48.51 -0.73 36.04
CA ASP A 147 48.22 0.07 37.23
C ASP A 147 48.65 -0.65 38.51
N GLN A 148 48.65 -1.99 38.53
CA GLN A 148 49.10 -2.79 39.68
C GLN A 148 50.54 -2.47 40.08
N LEU A 149 51.44 -2.29 39.11
CA LEU A 149 52.84 -1.96 39.37
C LEU A 149 52.97 -0.60 40.05
N VAL A 150 52.24 0.41 39.54
CA VAL A 150 52.25 1.77 40.10
C VAL A 150 51.62 1.79 41.48
N LEU A 151 50.52 1.07 41.70
CA LEU A 151 49.88 0.95 43.00
C LEU A 151 50.78 0.29 44.05
N GLN A 152 51.54 -0.75 43.68
CA GLN A 152 52.53 -1.37 44.55
C GLN A 152 53.68 -0.40 44.91
N GLU A 153 54.12 0.41 43.95
CA GLU A 153 55.16 1.42 44.18
C GLU A 153 54.67 2.53 45.12
N ILE A 154 53.43 3.00 44.93
CA ILE A 154 52.76 3.97 45.83
C ILE A 154 52.66 3.39 47.23
N GLU A 155 52.17 2.15 47.38
CA GLU A 155 52.05 1.49 48.68
C GLU A 155 53.40 1.40 49.40
N GLY A 156 54.42 0.89 48.71
CA GLY A 156 55.76 0.74 49.27
C GLY A 156 56.41 2.08 49.64
N THR A 157 56.14 3.14 48.88
CA THR A 157 56.66 4.48 49.15
C THR A 157 55.94 5.13 50.34
N ALA A 158 54.62 4.97 50.46
CA ALA A 158 53.84 5.45 51.60
C ALA A 158 54.27 4.76 52.92
N GLN A 159 54.51 3.44 52.88
CA GLN A 159 55.03 2.71 54.04
C GLN A 159 56.47 3.12 54.41
N ARG A 160 57.31 3.47 53.43
CA ARG A 160 58.67 3.99 53.67
C ARG A 160 58.63 5.38 54.30
N LEU A 161 57.76 6.27 53.81
CA LEU A 161 57.53 7.60 54.37
C LEU A 161 57.05 7.53 55.83
N GLY A 162 56.00 6.75 56.11
CA GLY A 162 55.49 6.59 57.47
C GLY A 162 56.54 6.05 58.45
N ARG A 163 57.37 5.09 58.01
CA ARG A 163 58.51 4.59 58.81
C ARG A 163 59.58 5.64 59.02
N LEU A 164 59.93 6.43 57.99
CA LEU A 164 60.93 7.50 58.09
C LEU A 164 60.51 8.52 59.14
N ILE A 165 59.27 9.02 59.07
CA ILE A 165 58.74 10.01 60.01
C ILE A 165 58.69 9.40 61.42
N LYS A 166 58.10 8.21 61.58
CA LYS A 166 57.91 7.59 62.90
C LYS A 166 59.22 7.21 63.60
N GLN A 167 60.22 6.73 62.87
CA GLN A 167 61.45 6.20 63.45
C GLN A 167 62.59 7.21 63.51
N ARG A 168 62.57 8.25 62.65
CA ARG A 168 63.68 9.22 62.57
C ARG A 168 63.27 10.65 62.86
N LEU A 169 62.04 11.07 62.53
CA LEU A 169 61.60 12.45 62.74
C LEU A 169 60.92 12.63 64.10
N ILE A 170 59.94 11.79 64.44
CA ILE A 170 59.18 11.87 65.71
C ILE A 170 60.08 11.81 66.96
N PRO A 171 61.10 10.93 67.06
CA PRO A 171 61.95 10.85 68.25
C PRO A 171 62.77 12.11 68.53
N LEU A 172 63.03 12.93 67.51
CA LEU A 172 63.78 14.18 67.66
C LEU A 172 62.97 15.27 68.39
N TYR A 173 61.67 15.08 68.61
CA TYR A 173 60.83 15.94 69.45
C TYR A 173 60.84 15.56 70.95
N ALA A 174 61.40 14.41 71.33
CA ALA A 174 61.23 13.80 72.66
C ALA A 174 62.17 14.33 73.76
N GLY A 175 62.54 15.62 73.71
CA GLY A 175 63.35 16.30 74.73
C GLY A 175 62.53 16.86 75.91
N PRO A 176 63.17 17.27 77.03
CA PRO A 176 62.49 17.77 78.23
C PRO A 176 61.73 19.10 78.05
N THR A 177 61.94 19.80 76.92
CA THR A 177 61.15 20.96 76.47
C THR A 177 60.88 20.79 74.98
N ILE A 178 59.62 20.86 74.56
CA ILE A 178 59.17 20.77 73.14
C ILE A 178 59.52 22.07 72.37
N ALA A 179 60.46 22.87 72.86
CA ALA A 179 60.93 24.10 72.23
C ALA A 179 62.08 23.73 71.29
N ILE A 180 61.77 23.57 69.99
CA ILE A 180 62.77 23.35 68.94
C ILE A 180 63.31 24.72 68.52
N ASP A 181 64.03 25.35 69.43
CA ASP A 181 64.77 26.57 69.16
C ASP A 181 66.29 26.28 69.09
N ASP A 182 66.69 25.00 69.21
CA ASP A 182 68.07 24.52 69.13
C ASP A 182 68.49 24.23 67.67
N GLU A 183 69.48 24.97 67.21
CA GLU A 183 70.00 24.93 65.83
C GLU A 183 70.53 23.55 65.43
N ALA A 184 71.13 22.81 66.37
CA ALA A 184 71.66 21.46 66.12
C ALA A 184 70.55 20.42 65.86
N THR A 185 69.38 20.58 66.49
CA THR A 185 68.22 19.72 66.27
C THR A 185 67.56 20.02 64.91
N ILE A 186 67.51 21.30 64.53
CA ILE A 186 67.03 21.76 63.22
C ILE A 186 67.90 21.19 62.09
N GLU A 187 69.23 21.27 62.23
CA GLU A 187 70.19 20.75 61.25
C GLU A 187 70.04 19.23 61.02
N GLN A 188 69.69 18.48 62.07
CA GLN A 188 69.43 17.04 61.98
C GLN A 188 68.07 16.70 61.33
N MET A 189 67.05 17.55 61.51
CA MET A 189 65.71 17.33 60.97
C MET A 189 65.62 17.62 59.47
N LEU A 190 66.29 18.66 58.98
CA LEU A 190 66.25 19.12 57.58
C LEU A 190 66.44 18.00 56.54
N PRO A 191 67.50 17.15 56.59
CA PRO A 191 67.68 16.10 55.59
C PRO A 191 66.63 14.98 55.67
N ILE A 192 66.02 14.77 56.84
CA ILE A 192 64.95 13.78 57.03
C ILE A 192 63.64 14.33 56.47
N ARG A 193 63.36 15.63 56.68
CA ARG A 193 62.19 16.32 56.12
C ARG A 193 62.26 16.41 54.60
N ALA A 194 63.41 16.82 54.04
CA ALA A 194 63.61 16.84 52.60
C ALA A 194 63.32 15.47 51.96
N ARG A 195 63.78 14.38 52.59
CA ARG A 195 63.51 13.03 52.11
C ARG A 195 62.04 12.60 52.29
N ALA A 196 61.36 13.11 53.32
CA ALA A 196 59.93 12.87 53.52
C ALA A 196 59.09 13.60 52.46
N GLU A 197 59.49 14.82 52.09
CA GLU A 197 58.91 15.60 51.00
C GLU A 197 59.14 14.95 49.64
N ASP A 198 60.34 14.41 49.37
CA ASP A 198 60.62 13.63 48.16
C ASP A 198 59.65 12.44 48.04
N TYR A 199 59.49 11.66 49.11
CA TYR A 199 58.53 10.55 49.11
C TYR A 199 57.09 11.02 48.92
N ALA A 200 56.69 12.15 49.50
CA ALA A 200 55.35 12.70 49.28
C ALA A 200 55.15 13.21 47.84
N GLY A 201 56.21 13.77 47.24
CA GLY A 201 56.25 14.16 45.84
C GLY A 201 56.11 12.97 44.89
N ASP A 202 56.83 11.88 45.16
CA ASP A 202 56.73 10.63 44.39
C ASP A 202 55.32 10.02 44.47
N LEU A 203 54.72 10.02 45.66
CA LEU A 203 53.33 9.55 45.86
C LEU A 203 52.32 10.39 45.08
N ALA A 204 52.42 11.72 45.16
CA ALA A 204 51.55 12.63 44.43
C ALA A 204 51.72 12.46 42.91
N THR A 205 52.95 12.26 42.44
CA THR A 205 53.26 12.04 41.02
C THR A 205 52.67 10.72 40.52
N GLY A 206 52.89 9.61 41.24
CA GLY A 206 52.34 8.30 40.88
C GLY A 206 50.81 8.28 40.89
N ALA A 207 50.19 8.85 41.92
CA ALA A 207 48.73 8.93 42.01
C ALA A 207 48.12 9.86 40.94
N THR A 208 48.81 10.96 40.60
CA THR A 208 48.41 11.84 39.49
C THR A 208 48.55 11.14 38.14
N GLY A 209 49.59 10.35 37.94
CA GLY A 209 49.77 9.52 36.74
C GLY A 209 48.62 8.55 36.53
N LEU A 210 48.21 7.81 37.58
CA LEU A 210 47.06 6.89 37.54
C LEU A 210 45.74 7.60 37.21
N ALA A 211 45.48 8.74 37.87
CA ALA A 211 44.27 9.52 37.66
C ALA A 211 44.20 10.12 36.24
N ASN A 212 45.33 10.67 35.75
CA ASN A 212 45.40 11.23 34.40
C ASN A 212 45.32 10.14 33.33
N GLY A 213 46.04 9.04 33.48
CA GLY A 213 45.98 7.91 32.53
C GLY A 213 44.58 7.31 32.42
N THR A 214 43.86 7.19 33.54
CA THR A 214 42.45 6.76 33.50
C THR A 214 41.53 7.79 32.84
N ARG A 215 41.78 9.09 33.04
CA ARG A 215 41.02 10.15 32.38
C ARG A 215 41.25 10.16 30.87
N GLU A 216 42.48 9.92 30.43
CA GLU A 216 42.84 9.76 29.01
C GLU A 216 42.17 8.53 28.40
N GLU A 217 42.17 7.38 29.10
CA GLU A 217 41.48 6.16 28.62
C GLU A 217 39.97 6.37 28.49
N ILE A 218 39.35 7.12 29.41
CA ILE A 218 37.93 7.51 29.31
C ILE A 218 37.69 8.39 28.08
N GLN A 219 38.55 9.38 27.83
CA GLN A 219 38.42 10.26 26.66
C GLN A 219 38.56 9.50 25.34
N ASP A 220 39.59 8.66 25.20
CA ASP A 220 39.79 7.81 24.02
C ASP A 220 38.60 6.86 23.81
N LEU A 221 38.06 6.26 24.88
CA LEU A 221 36.89 5.40 24.78
C LEU A 221 35.66 6.19 24.31
N ILE A 222 35.43 7.40 24.82
CA ILE A 222 34.30 8.26 24.41
C ILE A 222 34.42 8.61 22.92
N GLU A 223 35.58 9.02 22.45
CA GLU A 223 35.81 9.39 21.05
C GLU A 223 35.65 8.20 20.08
N ARG A 224 36.24 7.04 20.43
CA ARG A 224 36.06 5.79 19.68
C ARG A 224 34.61 5.33 19.67
N ASN A 225 33.91 5.51 20.79
CA ASN A 225 32.50 5.12 20.88
C ASN A 225 31.60 6.05 20.05
N ALA A 226 31.82 7.37 20.10
CA ALA A 226 31.04 8.34 19.33
C ALA A 226 31.15 8.11 17.82
N SER A 227 32.37 7.90 17.31
CA SER A 227 32.62 7.61 15.90
C SER A 227 32.07 6.25 15.45
N SER A 228 32.22 5.22 16.28
CA SER A 228 31.63 3.90 16.03
C SER A 228 30.10 3.96 16.01
N PHE A 229 29.47 4.68 16.95
CA PHE A 229 28.02 4.83 17.02
C PHE A 229 27.46 5.53 15.78
N ALA A 230 28.09 6.63 15.36
CA ALA A 230 27.69 7.34 14.15
C ALA A 230 27.73 6.42 12.92
N SER A 231 28.80 5.63 12.79
CA SER A 231 28.99 4.70 11.67
C SER A 231 27.99 3.55 11.68
N SER A 232 27.79 2.88 12.82
CA SER A 232 26.82 1.79 12.98
C SER A 232 25.38 2.26 12.75
N ARG A 233 25.03 3.44 13.24
CA ARG A 233 23.70 4.05 13.01
C ARG A 233 23.49 4.39 11.55
N ALA A 234 24.47 5.01 10.88
CA ALA A 234 24.38 5.35 9.46
C ALA A 234 24.22 4.09 8.59
N LEU A 235 24.99 3.03 8.89
CA LEU A 235 24.86 1.74 8.20
C LEU A 235 23.48 1.11 8.43
N PHE A 236 22.98 1.08 9.66
CA PHE A 236 21.63 0.57 9.95
C PHE A 236 20.54 1.35 9.22
N ILE A 237 20.56 2.68 9.27
CA ILE A 237 19.59 3.54 8.58
C ILE A 237 19.69 3.33 7.06
N GLY A 238 20.90 3.26 6.50
CA GLY A 238 21.12 3.03 5.08
C GLY A 238 20.56 1.67 4.61
N VAL A 239 20.84 0.60 5.36
CA VAL A 239 20.31 -0.74 5.07
C VAL A 239 18.79 -0.77 5.22
N ALA A 240 18.22 -0.17 6.27
CA ALA A 240 16.78 -0.09 6.49
C ALA A 240 16.05 0.73 5.40
N ALA A 241 16.65 1.84 4.96
CA ALA A 241 16.11 2.64 3.86
C ALA A 241 16.19 1.89 2.53
N GLY A 242 17.33 1.28 2.22
CA GLY A 242 17.50 0.45 1.02
C GLY A 242 16.52 -0.71 0.98
N ALA A 243 16.35 -1.38 2.11
CA ALA A 243 15.36 -2.43 2.35
C ALA A 243 13.93 -2.01 2.01
N LEU A 244 13.52 -0.85 2.54
CA LEU A 244 12.20 -0.28 2.30
C LEU A 244 11.99 0.05 0.82
N VAL A 245 12.98 0.68 0.17
CA VAL A 245 12.92 1.00 -1.26
C VAL A 245 12.78 -0.27 -2.10
N LEU A 246 13.54 -1.32 -1.80
CA LEU A 246 13.47 -2.60 -2.50
C LEU A 246 12.10 -3.26 -2.35
N ALA A 247 11.53 -3.25 -1.15
CA ALA A 247 10.19 -3.76 -0.88
C ALA A 247 9.10 -2.99 -1.65
N LEU A 248 9.18 -1.65 -1.66
CA LEU A 248 8.24 -0.80 -2.40
C LEU A 248 8.35 -1.00 -3.92
N LEU A 249 9.57 -1.10 -4.46
CA LEU A 249 9.79 -1.36 -5.89
C LEU A 249 9.22 -2.73 -6.29
N LEU A 250 9.48 -3.76 -5.49
CA LEU A 250 8.95 -5.10 -5.72
C LEU A 250 7.42 -5.11 -5.70
N GLY A 251 6.80 -4.46 -4.70
CA GLY A 251 5.35 -4.31 -4.60
C GLY A 251 4.75 -3.55 -5.78
N PHE A 252 5.39 -2.46 -6.21
CA PHE A 252 4.97 -1.67 -7.36
C PHE A 252 5.01 -2.48 -8.67
N VAL A 253 6.13 -3.18 -8.93
CA VAL A 253 6.29 -4.01 -10.13
C VAL A 253 5.26 -5.14 -10.16
N LEU A 254 5.03 -5.79 -9.02
CA LEU A 254 4.06 -6.88 -8.90
C LEU A 254 2.63 -6.37 -9.11
N SER A 255 2.27 -5.24 -8.52
CA SER A 255 0.96 -4.60 -8.68
C SER A 255 0.68 -4.30 -10.16
N TRP A 256 1.63 -3.69 -10.86
CA TRP A 256 1.49 -3.37 -12.29
C TRP A 256 1.42 -4.63 -13.17
N SER A 257 2.18 -5.67 -12.83
CA SER A 257 2.16 -6.95 -13.55
C SER A 257 0.82 -7.70 -13.44
N LEU A 258 -0.05 -7.31 -12.49
CA LEU A 258 -1.34 -7.95 -12.24
C LEU A 258 -2.52 -7.08 -12.67
N ILE A 259 -2.54 -5.81 -12.26
CA ILE A 259 -3.69 -4.92 -12.47
C ILE A 259 -3.88 -4.59 -13.96
N GLY A 260 -2.81 -4.29 -14.69
CA GLY A 260 -2.89 -3.92 -16.10
C GLY A 260 -3.57 -5.00 -16.96
N PRO A 261 -3.11 -6.26 -16.91
CA PRO A 261 -3.76 -7.38 -17.59
C PRO A 261 -5.24 -7.58 -17.22
N ILE A 262 -5.58 -7.45 -15.93
CA ILE A 262 -6.96 -7.59 -15.46
C ILE A 262 -7.86 -6.51 -16.04
N GLN A 263 -7.40 -5.26 -16.08
CA GLN A 263 -8.15 -4.16 -16.70
C GLN A 263 -8.36 -4.39 -18.19
N LYS A 264 -7.33 -4.80 -18.93
CA LYS A 264 -7.45 -5.15 -20.37
C LYS A 264 -8.48 -6.25 -20.62
N ILE A 265 -8.50 -7.29 -19.78
CA ILE A 265 -9.49 -8.37 -19.86
C ILE A 265 -10.90 -7.83 -19.55
N GLY A 266 -11.04 -7.02 -18.52
CA GLY A 266 -12.30 -6.39 -18.14
C GLY A 266 -12.88 -5.51 -19.24
N ASP A 267 -12.06 -4.63 -19.82
CA ASP A 267 -12.45 -3.75 -20.93
C ASP A 267 -12.91 -4.56 -22.14
N ARG A 268 -12.23 -5.67 -22.44
CA ARG A 268 -12.64 -6.55 -23.54
C ARG A 268 -13.97 -7.24 -23.27
N LEU A 269 -14.19 -7.73 -22.05
CA LEU A 269 -15.47 -8.34 -21.66
C LEU A 269 -16.61 -7.33 -21.72
N ALA A 270 -16.37 -6.08 -21.31
CA ALA A 270 -17.34 -4.99 -21.45
C ALA A 270 -17.68 -4.71 -22.93
N ALA A 271 -16.68 -4.69 -23.81
CA ALA A 271 -16.91 -4.53 -25.25
C ALA A 271 -17.66 -5.73 -25.87
N ILE A 272 -17.40 -6.95 -25.41
CA ILE A 272 -18.16 -8.15 -25.82
C ILE A 272 -19.62 -8.02 -25.37
N ALA A 273 -19.87 -7.56 -24.15
CA ALA A 273 -21.21 -7.35 -23.61
C ALA A 273 -22.00 -6.28 -24.39
N SER A 274 -21.32 -5.30 -25.00
CA SER A 274 -21.93 -4.31 -25.89
C SER A 274 -22.09 -4.80 -27.34
N GLY A 275 -21.90 -6.10 -27.63
CA GLY A 275 -22.04 -6.69 -28.96
C GLY A 275 -20.86 -6.47 -29.90
N ASN A 276 -19.74 -5.91 -29.41
CA ASN A 276 -18.52 -5.78 -30.21
C ASN A 276 -17.68 -7.06 -30.02
N PHE A 277 -17.53 -7.85 -31.08
CA PHE A 277 -16.73 -9.10 -31.06
C PHE A 277 -15.42 -9.01 -31.86
N SER A 278 -15.03 -7.85 -32.39
CA SER A 278 -13.95 -7.74 -33.39
C SER A 278 -12.52 -7.64 -32.83
N GLY A 279 -12.34 -7.49 -31.52
CA GLY A 279 -11.02 -7.35 -30.91
C GLY A 279 -10.56 -8.58 -30.12
N HIS A 280 -9.32 -8.52 -29.63
CA HIS A 280 -8.73 -9.56 -28.79
C HIS A 280 -8.04 -8.93 -27.56
N VAL A 281 -7.89 -9.72 -26.49
CA VAL A 281 -7.03 -9.39 -25.35
C VAL A 281 -5.60 -9.80 -25.70
N ASP A 282 -4.67 -8.86 -25.62
CA ASP A 282 -3.24 -9.15 -25.67
C ASP A 282 -2.56 -8.80 -24.34
N VAL A 283 -2.05 -9.86 -23.70
CA VAL A 283 -1.38 -9.85 -22.40
C VAL A 283 -0.09 -10.65 -22.49
N ASP A 284 1.02 -10.00 -22.17
CA ASP A 284 2.37 -10.60 -22.16
C ASP A 284 2.56 -11.69 -21.09
N ASN A 285 1.61 -11.83 -20.17
CA ASN A 285 1.69 -12.71 -19.02
C ASN A 285 1.81 -14.18 -19.46
N ARG A 286 2.76 -14.91 -18.86
CA ARG A 286 2.93 -16.36 -19.04
C ARG A 286 2.40 -17.17 -17.85
N ASP A 287 1.44 -16.60 -17.14
CA ASP A 287 0.80 -17.15 -15.95
C ASP A 287 -0.71 -17.33 -16.19
N GLU A 288 -1.50 -17.49 -15.13
CA GLU A 288 -2.95 -17.69 -15.22
C GLU A 288 -3.67 -16.51 -15.89
N LEU A 289 -3.13 -15.29 -15.82
CA LEU A 289 -3.73 -14.14 -16.51
C LEU A 289 -3.54 -14.24 -18.02
N GLY A 290 -2.40 -14.78 -18.46
CA GLY A 290 -2.17 -15.10 -19.88
C GLY A 290 -3.11 -16.20 -20.36
N ALA A 291 -3.26 -17.27 -19.59
CA ALA A 291 -4.19 -18.35 -19.90
C ALA A 291 -5.65 -17.86 -19.93
N LEU A 292 -6.04 -16.99 -19.00
CA LEU A 292 -7.36 -16.37 -18.97
C LEU A 292 -7.60 -15.48 -20.20
N GLY A 293 -6.62 -14.65 -20.59
CA GLY A 293 -6.70 -13.84 -21.82
C GLY A 293 -6.90 -14.71 -23.06
N ALA A 294 -6.16 -15.82 -23.18
CA ALA A 294 -6.34 -16.78 -24.27
C ALA A 294 -7.72 -17.47 -24.27
N ASN A 295 -8.28 -17.78 -23.09
CA ASN A 295 -9.62 -18.33 -22.97
C ASN A 295 -10.70 -17.33 -23.40
N VAL A 296 -10.57 -16.07 -22.98
CA VAL A 296 -11.48 -14.98 -23.39
C VAL A 296 -11.44 -14.79 -24.91
N ASN A 297 -10.25 -14.84 -25.53
CA ASN A 297 -10.13 -14.75 -26.97
C ASN A 297 -10.83 -15.91 -27.70
N ARG A 298 -10.69 -17.15 -27.20
CA ARG A 298 -11.38 -18.31 -27.77
C ARG A 298 -12.90 -18.17 -27.67
N MET A 299 -13.40 -17.77 -26.50
CA MET A 299 -14.84 -17.53 -26.28
C MET A 299 -15.36 -16.41 -27.19
N ASN A 300 -14.60 -15.32 -27.35
CA ASN A 300 -15.00 -14.22 -28.23
C ASN A 300 -15.11 -14.66 -29.70
N GLU A 301 -14.17 -15.46 -30.19
CA GLU A 301 -14.21 -15.96 -31.56
C GLU A 301 -15.41 -16.91 -31.78
N GLU A 302 -15.71 -17.77 -30.80
CA GLU A 302 -16.88 -18.64 -30.85
C GLU A 302 -18.20 -17.85 -30.86
N LEU A 303 -18.32 -16.82 -30.00
CA LEU A 303 -19.47 -15.92 -30.00
C LEU A 303 -19.62 -15.19 -31.34
N ARG A 304 -18.52 -14.67 -31.89
CA ARG A 304 -18.50 -13.99 -33.19
C ARG A 304 -18.99 -14.90 -34.31
N ARG A 305 -18.53 -16.16 -34.31
CA ARG A 305 -18.94 -17.17 -35.27
C ARG A 305 -20.44 -17.47 -35.15
N LEU A 306 -20.92 -17.77 -33.95
CA LEU A 306 -22.34 -18.06 -33.70
C LEU A 306 -23.25 -16.88 -34.09
N TYR A 307 -22.83 -15.65 -33.78
CA TYR A 307 -23.57 -14.45 -34.17
C TYR A 307 -23.67 -14.31 -35.69
N THR A 308 -22.55 -14.53 -36.40
CA THR A 308 -22.52 -14.46 -37.87
C THR A 308 -23.40 -15.56 -38.50
N GLU A 309 -23.37 -16.77 -37.95
CA GLU A 309 -24.21 -17.88 -38.39
C GLU A 309 -25.71 -17.58 -38.15
N LEU A 310 -26.06 -17.00 -36.99
CA LEU A 310 -27.41 -16.59 -36.67
C LEU A 310 -27.92 -15.49 -37.60
N GLU A 311 -27.10 -14.48 -37.87
CA GLU A 311 -27.43 -13.36 -38.76
C GLU A 311 -27.66 -13.86 -40.20
N ALA A 312 -26.80 -14.74 -40.70
CA ALA A 312 -26.97 -15.38 -42.00
C ALA A 312 -28.24 -16.24 -42.07
N ALA A 313 -28.53 -17.03 -41.03
CA ALA A 313 -29.74 -17.85 -40.95
C ALA A 313 -31.01 -16.97 -40.92
N SER A 314 -30.99 -15.87 -40.16
CA SER A 314 -32.10 -14.91 -40.10
C SER A 314 -32.36 -14.29 -41.47
N ARG A 315 -31.29 -13.84 -42.16
CA ARG A 315 -31.41 -13.29 -43.52
C ARG A 315 -31.97 -14.31 -44.51
N HIS A 316 -31.48 -15.55 -44.51
CA HIS A 316 -32.01 -16.60 -45.38
C HIS A 316 -33.48 -16.93 -45.10
N LYS A 317 -33.91 -16.92 -43.82
CA LYS A 317 -35.32 -17.09 -43.45
C LYS A 317 -36.18 -15.99 -44.09
N SER A 318 -35.75 -14.73 -43.98
CA SER A 318 -36.47 -13.59 -44.56
C SER A 318 -36.53 -13.66 -46.09
N GLU A 319 -35.41 -13.94 -46.76
CA GLU A 319 -35.36 -14.08 -48.23
C GLU A 319 -36.23 -15.24 -48.72
N PHE A 320 -36.21 -16.38 -48.02
CA PHE A 320 -37.06 -17.53 -48.35
C PHE A 320 -38.56 -17.19 -48.26
N LEU A 321 -39.00 -16.56 -47.17
CA LEU A 321 -40.41 -16.21 -46.98
C LEU A 321 -40.89 -15.18 -48.02
N ALA A 322 -40.07 -14.17 -48.32
CA ALA A 322 -40.37 -13.18 -49.36
C ALA A 322 -40.57 -13.83 -50.74
N ASN A 323 -39.64 -14.71 -51.14
CA ASN A 323 -39.72 -15.40 -52.43
C ASN A 323 -40.92 -16.36 -52.49
N MET A 324 -41.15 -17.17 -51.47
CA MET A 324 -42.29 -18.10 -51.43
C MET A 324 -43.63 -17.38 -51.52
N SER A 325 -43.77 -16.20 -50.92
CA SER A 325 -45.00 -15.43 -51.04
C SER A 325 -45.25 -14.95 -52.47
N HIS A 326 -44.23 -14.49 -53.19
CA HIS A 326 -44.36 -14.10 -54.59
C HIS A 326 -44.77 -15.28 -55.48
N GLU A 327 -44.15 -16.44 -55.27
CA GLU A 327 -44.44 -17.67 -56.01
C GLU A 327 -45.85 -18.22 -55.71
N LEU A 328 -46.38 -18.01 -54.50
CA LEU A 328 -47.75 -18.42 -54.14
C LEU A 328 -48.82 -17.42 -54.59
N ARG A 329 -48.54 -16.11 -54.54
CA ARG A 329 -49.50 -15.07 -54.91
C ARG A 329 -49.90 -15.14 -56.39
N THR A 330 -48.95 -15.41 -57.27
CA THR A 330 -49.18 -15.44 -58.73
C THR A 330 -50.20 -16.51 -59.15
N PRO A 331 -50.04 -17.80 -58.83
CA PRO A 331 -51.01 -18.82 -59.19
C PRO A 331 -52.35 -18.63 -58.47
N LEU A 332 -52.33 -18.15 -57.22
CA LEU A 332 -53.54 -17.94 -56.44
C LEU A 332 -54.39 -16.80 -57.03
N ASN A 333 -53.77 -15.68 -57.42
CA ASN A 333 -54.46 -14.59 -58.11
C ASN A 333 -55.06 -15.05 -59.45
N ALA A 334 -54.38 -15.94 -60.18
CA ALA A 334 -54.92 -16.50 -61.41
C ALA A 334 -56.15 -17.38 -61.13
N ILE A 335 -56.11 -18.25 -60.11
CA ILE A 335 -57.25 -19.08 -59.69
C ILE A 335 -58.44 -18.18 -59.28
N ILE A 336 -58.21 -17.19 -58.42
CA ILE A 336 -59.26 -16.25 -57.99
C ILE A 336 -59.85 -15.51 -59.18
N GLY A 337 -59.01 -14.99 -60.09
CA GLY A 337 -59.43 -14.25 -61.27
C GLY A 337 -60.25 -15.10 -62.23
N PHE A 338 -59.81 -16.31 -62.56
CA PHE A 338 -60.59 -17.21 -63.42
C PHE A 338 -61.90 -17.66 -62.75
N SER A 339 -61.89 -17.92 -61.45
CA SER A 339 -63.12 -18.23 -60.71
C SER A 339 -64.10 -17.05 -60.70
N GLN A 340 -63.63 -15.81 -60.56
CA GLN A 340 -64.47 -14.61 -60.66
C GLN A 340 -65.07 -14.44 -62.05
N VAL A 341 -64.25 -14.58 -63.10
CA VAL A 341 -64.70 -14.50 -64.50
C VAL A 341 -65.76 -15.56 -64.82
N LEU A 342 -65.62 -16.78 -64.30
CA LEU A 342 -66.64 -17.84 -64.43
C LEU A 342 -67.90 -17.53 -63.62
N ARG A 343 -67.75 -16.94 -62.42
CA ARG A 343 -68.88 -16.56 -61.57
C ARG A 343 -69.70 -15.41 -62.16
N GLU A 344 -69.05 -14.49 -62.87
CA GLU A 344 -69.68 -13.38 -63.58
C GLU A 344 -70.31 -13.81 -64.93
N GLU A 345 -70.32 -15.11 -65.24
CA GLU A 345 -70.87 -15.70 -66.47
C GLU A 345 -70.31 -15.10 -67.77
N MET A 346 -69.11 -14.50 -67.72
CA MET A 346 -68.48 -13.84 -68.87
C MET A 346 -68.14 -14.81 -70.02
N PHE A 347 -68.02 -16.11 -69.72
CA PHE A 347 -67.74 -17.18 -70.68
C PHE A 347 -68.73 -18.36 -70.53
N GLY A 348 -70.03 -18.06 -70.59
CA GLY A 348 -71.10 -19.05 -70.56
C GLY A 348 -71.81 -19.13 -69.21
N SER A 349 -72.98 -19.77 -69.20
CA SER A 349 -73.81 -19.87 -68.00
C SER A 349 -73.28 -20.92 -67.02
N VAL A 350 -73.35 -20.61 -65.73
CA VAL A 350 -73.05 -21.56 -64.64
C VAL A 350 -74.34 -21.98 -63.95
N ASN A 351 -74.42 -23.26 -63.59
CA ASN A 351 -75.57 -23.75 -62.84
C ASN A 351 -75.49 -23.31 -61.35
N PRO A 352 -76.59 -23.36 -60.58
CA PRO A 352 -76.62 -22.88 -59.21
C PRO A 352 -75.55 -23.50 -58.29
N LYS A 353 -75.25 -24.80 -58.49
CA LYS A 353 -74.26 -25.53 -57.70
C LYS A 353 -72.82 -25.18 -58.10
N GLN A 354 -72.58 -24.89 -59.37
CA GLN A 354 -71.30 -24.35 -59.85
C GLN A 354 -71.05 -22.96 -59.29
N SER A 355 -72.08 -22.11 -59.20
CA SER A 355 -71.97 -20.78 -58.57
C SER A 355 -71.53 -20.91 -57.11
N GLU A 356 -72.17 -21.79 -56.33
CA GLU A 356 -71.80 -22.05 -54.93
C GLU A 356 -70.33 -22.49 -54.79
N TYR A 357 -69.86 -23.41 -55.65
CA TYR A 357 -68.45 -23.83 -55.64
C TYR A 357 -67.48 -22.72 -56.06
N LEU A 358 -67.86 -21.85 -57.01
CA LEU A 358 -67.03 -20.71 -57.39
C LEU A 358 -66.92 -19.70 -56.24
N ASP A 359 -68.02 -19.46 -55.52
CA ASP A 359 -68.02 -18.64 -54.31
C ASP A 359 -67.07 -19.19 -53.24
N ASP A 360 -67.11 -20.49 -53.00
CA ASP A 360 -66.21 -21.17 -52.06
C ASP A 360 -64.74 -21.09 -52.48
N ILE A 361 -64.43 -21.28 -53.77
CA ILE A 361 -63.06 -21.18 -54.29
C ILE A 361 -62.54 -19.75 -54.15
N ILE A 362 -63.34 -18.74 -54.49
CA ILE A 362 -62.96 -17.33 -54.40
C ILE A 362 -62.75 -16.95 -52.93
N SER A 363 -63.66 -17.33 -52.04
CA SER A 363 -63.55 -17.09 -50.60
C SER A 363 -62.29 -17.72 -50.01
N SER A 364 -62.05 -19.00 -50.32
CA SER A 364 -60.87 -19.76 -49.85
C SER A 364 -59.56 -19.19 -50.40
N GLY A 365 -59.54 -18.80 -51.67
CA GLY A 365 -58.37 -18.18 -52.30
C GLY A 365 -58.02 -16.84 -51.66
N ASN A 366 -59.01 -15.98 -51.45
CA ASN A 366 -58.82 -14.71 -50.75
C ASN A 366 -58.34 -14.91 -49.30
N HIS A 367 -58.87 -15.93 -48.61
CA HIS A 367 -58.42 -16.26 -47.26
C HIS A 367 -56.95 -16.70 -47.21
N LEU A 368 -56.53 -17.60 -48.11
CA LEU A 368 -55.14 -18.04 -48.20
C LEU A 368 -54.19 -16.87 -48.54
N LEU A 369 -54.61 -15.97 -49.43
CA LEU A 369 -53.82 -14.79 -49.78
C LEU A 369 -53.62 -13.87 -48.56
N SER A 370 -54.65 -13.71 -47.73
CA SER A 370 -54.56 -12.97 -46.47
C SER A 370 -53.53 -13.60 -45.53
N LEU A 371 -53.61 -14.92 -45.30
CA LEU A 371 -52.66 -15.62 -44.41
C LEU A 371 -51.21 -15.50 -44.88
N ILE A 372 -50.98 -15.62 -46.19
CA ILE A 372 -49.64 -15.44 -46.78
C ILE A 372 -49.12 -14.02 -46.53
N ASN A 373 -49.98 -13.01 -46.71
CA ASN A 373 -49.62 -11.61 -46.46
C ASN A 373 -49.32 -11.37 -44.98
N ASP A 374 -50.09 -11.96 -44.07
CA ASP A 374 -49.89 -11.83 -42.63
C ASP A 374 -48.56 -12.45 -42.18
N ILE A 375 -48.19 -13.62 -42.70
CA ILE A 375 -46.89 -14.27 -42.43
C ILE A 375 -45.73 -13.43 -42.96
N LEU A 376 -45.89 -12.85 -44.16
CA LEU A 376 -44.88 -11.95 -44.71
C LEU A 376 -44.69 -10.70 -43.86
N ASP A 377 -45.79 -10.06 -43.48
CA ASP A 377 -45.76 -8.83 -42.69
C ASP A 377 -45.09 -9.13 -41.34
N LEU A 378 -45.42 -10.25 -40.69
CA LEU A 378 -44.73 -10.70 -39.47
C LEU A 378 -43.23 -10.92 -39.70
N SER A 379 -42.84 -11.58 -40.80
CA SER A 379 -41.44 -11.82 -41.11
C SER A 379 -40.65 -10.54 -41.36
N LYS A 380 -41.27 -9.51 -41.94
CA LYS A 380 -40.65 -8.19 -42.14
C LYS A 380 -40.46 -7.47 -40.82
N VAL A 381 -41.44 -7.58 -39.90
CA VAL A 381 -41.35 -7.02 -38.55
C VAL A 381 -40.24 -7.70 -37.76
N GLU A 382 -40.17 -9.04 -37.75
CA GLU A 382 -39.11 -9.80 -37.07
C GLU A 382 -37.70 -9.45 -37.58
N ALA A 383 -37.58 -9.15 -38.88
CA ALA A 383 -36.32 -8.77 -39.51
C ALA A 383 -35.96 -7.28 -39.35
N GLY A 384 -36.82 -6.47 -38.70
CA GLY A 384 -36.62 -5.03 -38.56
C GLY A 384 -36.68 -4.26 -39.88
N GLN A 385 -37.31 -4.83 -40.92
CA GLN A 385 -37.38 -4.25 -42.27
C GLN A 385 -38.65 -3.41 -42.52
N VAL A 386 -39.45 -3.16 -41.49
CA VAL A 386 -40.65 -2.32 -41.60
C VAL A 386 -40.26 -0.88 -41.35
N GLU A 387 -40.29 -0.08 -42.41
CA GLU A 387 -40.25 1.38 -42.30
C GLU A 387 -41.68 1.90 -42.11
N LEU A 388 -41.85 2.82 -41.15
CA LEU A 388 -43.14 3.47 -40.88
C LEU A 388 -43.15 4.84 -41.56
N GLU A 389 -44.19 5.11 -42.35
CA GLU A 389 -44.41 6.41 -42.97
C GLU A 389 -45.25 7.28 -42.02
N VAL A 390 -44.56 7.95 -41.09
CA VAL A 390 -45.21 8.77 -40.05
C VAL A 390 -45.60 10.14 -40.61
N HIS A 391 -46.91 10.39 -40.72
CA HIS A 391 -47.47 11.67 -41.15
C HIS A 391 -48.68 12.06 -40.30
N PRO A 392 -49.01 13.36 -40.19
CA PRO A 392 -50.27 13.79 -39.57
C PRO A 392 -51.47 13.28 -40.37
N PHE A 393 -52.42 12.60 -39.72
CA PHE A 393 -53.68 12.15 -40.32
C PHE A 393 -54.86 12.26 -39.35
N SER A 394 -56.09 12.30 -39.86
CA SER A 394 -57.30 12.32 -39.02
C SER A 394 -57.62 10.91 -38.49
N LEU A 395 -57.40 10.69 -37.20
CA LEU A 395 -57.73 9.44 -36.51
C LEU A 395 -59.25 9.19 -36.50
N ARG A 396 -60.03 10.25 -36.34
CA ARG A 396 -61.50 10.20 -36.42
C ARG A 396 -61.94 9.63 -37.75
N GLU A 397 -61.44 10.18 -38.86
CA GLU A 397 -61.80 9.71 -40.20
C GLU A 397 -61.37 8.25 -40.43
N ALA A 398 -60.19 7.87 -39.93
CA ALA A 398 -59.72 6.48 -40.00
C ALA A 398 -60.64 5.49 -39.25
N LEU A 399 -61.09 5.85 -38.05
CA LEU A 399 -62.03 5.05 -37.25
C LEU A 399 -63.41 4.98 -37.90
N GLU A 400 -63.95 6.10 -38.39
CA GLU A 400 -65.24 6.16 -39.09
C GLU A 400 -65.25 5.25 -40.33
N ARG A 401 -64.21 5.35 -41.16
CA ARG A 401 -64.05 4.47 -42.33
C ARG A 401 -63.95 2.99 -41.92
N GLY A 402 -63.20 2.68 -40.86
CA GLY A 402 -63.10 1.31 -40.34
C GLY A 402 -64.45 0.75 -39.90
N VAL A 403 -65.26 1.54 -39.19
CA VAL A 403 -66.61 1.16 -38.76
C VAL A 403 -67.55 0.94 -39.96
N VAL A 404 -67.49 1.81 -40.97
CA VAL A 404 -68.29 1.67 -42.19
C VAL A 404 -67.97 0.36 -42.91
N MET A 405 -66.70 -0.01 -43.02
CA MET A 405 -66.25 -1.22 -43.72
C MET A 405 -66.79 -2.52 -43.10
N VAL A 406 -67.02 -2.57 -41.79
CA VAL A 406 -67.54 -3.78 -41.11
C VAL A 406 -69.05 -3.77 -40.92
N ARG A 407 -69.71 -2.62 -41.15
CA ARG A 407 -71.14 -2.41 -40.83
C ARG A 407 -72.07 -3.30 -41.64
N GLU A 408 -71.79 -3.50 -42.93
CA GLU A 408 -72.61 -4.36 -43.80
C GLU A 408 -72.57 -5.82 -43.32
N ARG A 409 -71.36 -6.32 -43.04
CA ARG A 409 -71.16 -7.68 -42.52
C ARG A 409 -71.78 -7.85 -41.13
N ALA A 410 -71.58 -6.89 -40.23
CA ALA A 410 -72.17 -6.92 -38.89
C ALA A 410 -73.71 -6.94 -38.94
N THR A 411 -74.32 -6.20 -39.88
CA THR A 411 -75.78 -6.22 -40.08
C THR A 411 -76.25 -7.59 -40.56
N GLY A 412 -75.51 -8.21 -41.48
CA GLY A 412 -75.77 -9.59 -41.94
C GLY A 412 -75.65 -10.64 -40.82
N ASP A 413 -74.69 -10.45 -39.91
CA ASP A 413 -74.45 -11.34 -38.75
C ASP A 413 -75.34 -11.01 -37.52
N GLY A 414 -76.20 -9.99 -37.63
CA GLY A 414 -77.12 -9.56 -36.56
C GLY A 414 -76.43 -8.82 -35.40
N VAL A 415 -75.25 -8.23 -35.62
CA VAL A 415 -74.45 -7.52 -34.62
C VAL A 415 -74.61 -6.00 -34.79
N ARG A 416 -74.87 -5.26 -33.71
CA ARG A 416 -74.89 -3.78 -33.73
C ARG A 416 -73.48 -3.23 -33.58
N VAL A 417 -73.13 -2.21 -34.38
CA VAL A 417 -71.85 -1.50 -34.25
C VAL A 417 -72.12 -0.03 -33.95
N ALA A 418 -71.63 0.44 -32.80
CA ALA A 418 -71.75 1.82 -32.36
C ALA A 418 -70.37 2.51 -32.36
N PHE A 419 -70.36 3.80 -32.70
CA PHE A 419 -69.14 4.60 -32.77
C PHE A 419 -69.35 5.93 -32.04
N THR A 420 -68.45 6.23 -31.11
CA THR A 420 -68.44 7.48 -30.35
C THR A 420 -67.02 8.04 -30.29
N ALA A 421 -66.78 9.23 -30.82
CA ALA A 421 -65.47 9.87 -30.73
C ALA A 421 -65.59 11.30 -30.19
N ASP A 422 -64.77 11.64 -29.20
CA ASP A 422 -64.63 12.98 -28.64
C ASP A 422 -64.24 13.99 -29.73
N PRO A 423 -64.94 15.13 -29.89
CA PRO A 423 -64.62 16.18 -30.87
C PRO A 423 -63.15 16.62 -30.88
N GLU A 424 -62.43 16.50 -29.76
CA GLU A 424 -61.01 16.86 -29.68
C GLU A 424 -60.04 15.81 -30.26
N VAL A 425 -60.53 14.60 -30.57
CA VAL A 425 -59.78 13.58 -31.31
C VAL A 425 -59.91 13.86 -32.80
N ASP A 426 -58.87 14.44 -33.39
CA ASP A 426 -58.80 14.70 -34.83
C ASP A 426 -57.46 14.25 -35.41
N VAL A 427 -56.41 15.09 -35.35
CA VAL A 427 -55.13 14.80 -36.03
C VAL A 427 -54.11 14.15 -35.10
N VAL A 428 -53.52 13.03 -35.53
CA VAL A 428 -52.40 12.34 -34.86
C VAL A 428 -51.26 12.05 -35.84
N ASP A 429 -50.02 11.99 -35.34
CA ASP A 429 -48.87 11.55 -36.12
C ASP A 429 -48.77 10.02 -36.11
N GLY A 430 -48.78 9.40 -37.29
CA GLY A 430 -48.60 7.96 -37.42
C GLY A 430 -48.65 7.48 -38.86
N ASP A 431 -48.47 6.18 -39.06
CA ASP A 431 -48.69 5.55 -40.35
C ASP A 431 -50.19 5.24 -40.50
N GLU A 432 -50.90 6.13 -41.22
CA GLU A 432 -52.34 6.04 -41.44
C GLU A 432 -52.75 4.66 -42.00
N ARG A 433 -51.94 4.09 -42.90
CA ARG A 433 -52.24 2.81 -43.55
C ARG A 433 -52.16 1.66 -42.56
N ARG A 434 -51.11 1.62 -41.73
CA ARG A 434 -50.94 0.60 -40.69
C ARG A 434 -51.98 0.75 -39.58
N ILE A 435 -52.32 1.97 -39.18
CA ILE A 435 -53.38 2.23 -38.20
C ILE A 435 -54.73 1.74 -38.73
N LYS A 436 -55.10 2.05 -39.98
CA LYS A 436 -56.33 1.53 -40.61
C LYS A 436 -56.36 0.00 -40.65
N GLN A 437 -55.22 -0.64 -40.92
CA GLN A 437 -55.09 -2.10 -40.87
C GLN A 437 -55.35 -2.65 -39.47
N VAL A 438 -54.80 -2.02 -38.42
CA VAL A 438 -55.07 -2.39 -37.01
C VAL A 438 -56.56 -2.23 -36.69
N ILE A 439 -57.15 -1.08 -37.01
CA ILE A 439 -58.57 -0.81 -36.77
C ILE A 439 -59.45 -1.87 -37.45
N PHE A 440 -59.22 -2.13 -38.75
CA PHE A 440 -59.98 -3.13 -39.49
C PHE A 440 -59.83 -4.55 -38.91
N ASN A 441 -58.62 -4.97 -38.57
CA ASN A 441 -58.37 -6.30 -38.00
C ASN A 441 -59.05 -6.46 -36.63
N LEU A 442 -59.03 -5.43 -35.78
CA LEU A 442 -59.71 -5.47 -34.49
C LEU A 442 -61.23 -5.49 -34.66
N LEU A 443 -61.79 -4.63 -35.52
CA LEU A 443 -63.24 -4.55 -35.74
C LEU A 443 -63.80 -5.80 -36.43
N SER A 444 -63.11 -6.33 -37.44
CA SER A 444 -63.54 -7.57 -38.10
C SER A 444 -63.50 -8.77 -37.16
N ASN A 445 -62.49 -8.86 -36.29
CA ASN A 445 -62.46 -9.86 -35.22
C ASN A 445 -63.60 -9.65 -34.22
N ALA A 446 -63.84 -8.42 -33.77
CA ALA A 446 -64.91 -8.11 -32.84
C ALA A 446 -66.29 -8.54 -33.38
N VAL A 447 -66.59 -8.23 -34.64
CA VAL A 447 -67.84 -8.65 -35.29
C VAL A 447 -67.90 -10.19 -35.41
N LYS A 448 -66.82 -10.83 -35.87
CA LYS A 448 -66.76 -12.29 -36.04
C LYS A 448 -67.02 -13.08 -34.75
N PHE A 449 -66.55 -12.59 -33.61
CA PHE A 449 -66.66 -13.28 -32.32
C PHE A 449 -67.86 -12.83 -31.49
N THR A 450 -68.65 -11.86 -31.96
CA THR A 450 -69.85 -11.41 -31.28
C THR A 450 -71.06 -12.17 -31.82
N PRO A 451 -71.85 -12.86 -30.97
CA PRO A 451 -73.03 -13.59 -31.42
C PRO A 451 -74.14 -12.65 -31.90
N ALA A 452 -75.06 -13.17 -32.71
CA ALA A 452 -76.22 -12.43 -33.20
C ALA A 452 -77.04 -11.83 -32.04
N GLY A 453 -77.39 -10.54 -32.16
CA GLY A 453 -78.02 -9.74 -31.12
C GLY A 453 -77.04 -8.97 -30.22
N GLY A 454 -75.73 -9.23 -30.33
CA GLY A 454 -74.67 -8.54 -29.60
C GLY A 454 -74.33 -7.15 -30.15
N GLU A 455 -73.36 -6.50 -29.50
CA GLU A 455 -72.93 -5.12 -29.79
C GLU A 455 -71.40 -4.98 -29.75
N VAL A 456 -70.86 -4.20 -30.68
CA VAL A 456 -69.45 -3.79 -30.75
C VAL A 456 -69.40 -2.28 -30.63
N ASP A 457 -68.84 -1.79 -29.53
CA ASP A 457 -68.63 -0.37 -29.26
C ASP A 457 -67.22 0.08 -29.65
N VAL A 458 -67.14 1.13 -30.46
CA VAL A 458 -65.89 1.80 -30.82
C VAL A 458 -65.89 3.18 -30.19
N SER A 459 -64.98 3.43 -29.26
CA SER A 459 -64.84 4.72 -28.60
C SER A 459 -63.45 5.32 -28.74
N ALA A 460 -63.37 6.64 -28.91
CA ALA A 460 -62.12 7.40 -28.92
C ALA A 460 -62.24 8.66 -28.05
N THR A 461 -61.27 8.86 -27.16
CA THR A 461 -61.18 9.96 -26.19
C THR A 461 -59.76 10.50 -26.19
N ARG A 462 -59.60 11.81 -25.93
CA ARG A 462 -58.29 12.46 -25.91
C ARG A 462 -57.48 12.14 -24.66
#